data_AF-A0A971Z4Y4-F1
#
_entry.id   AF-A0A971Z4Y4-F1
#
_cell.length_a   1.000
_cell.length_b   1.000
_cell.length_c   1.000
_cell.angle_alpha   90.00
_cell.angle_beta   90.00
_cell.angle_gamma   90.00
#
_symmetry.space_group_name_H-M   'P 1'
#
loop_
_entity.id
_entity.type
_entity.pdbx_description
1 polymer ?
#
loop_
_entity_poly.entity_id
_entity_poly.type
_entity_poly.pdbx_seq_one_letter_code
_entity_poly.pdbx_strand_id
1 'polypeptide(L)' 'MIKSFRCKDTQTLFETGKTRRWASLVKVATRKLAQLDAAVTLDFLKSPPGN' A
#
# COMPACT_ATOMS: atom_id res chain seq x y z
N MET A 1 -0.65 10.32 0.25
CA MET A 1 -1.12 10.20 1.65
C MET A 1 -2.48 9.52 1.68
N ILE A 2 -2.59 8.36 2.32
CA ILE A 2 -3.84 7.60 2.33
C ILE A 2 -4.79 8.23 3.35
N LYS A 3 -6.03 8.53 2.91
CA LYS A 3 -7.04 9.20 3.74
C LYS A 3 -8.06 8.24 4.36
N SER A 4 -8.29 7.09 3.72
CA SER A 4 -9.29 6.13 4.16
C SER A 4 -9.04 4.77 3.53
N PHE A 5 -9.52 3.72 4.18
CA PHE A 5 -9.48 2.36 3.66
C PHE A 5 -10.89 1.79 3.56
N ARG A 6 -11.25 1.26 2.39
CA ARG A 6 -12.48 0.46 2.24
C ARG A 6 -12.32 -0.95 2.82
N CYS A 7 -11.12 -1.51 2.73
CA CYS A 7 -10.84 -2.88 3.16
C CYS A 7 -10.10 -2.88 4.51
N LYS A 8 -10.73 -3.46 5.53
CA LYS A 8 -10.15 -3.57 6.88
C LYS A 8 -8.82 -4.33 6.89
N ASP A 9 -8.68 -5.41 6.11
CA ASP A 9 -7.43 -6.16 6.03
C ASP A 9 -6.27 -5.32 5.46
N THR A 10 -6.57 -4.44 4.49
CA THR A 10 -5.57 -3.52 3.91
C THR A 10 -5.16 -2.45 4.91
N GLN A 11 -6.12 -1.92 5.67
CA GLN A 11 -5.85 -0.98 6.75
C GLN A 11 -4.95 -1.62 7.82
N THR A 12 -5.31 -2.81 8.31
CA THR A 12 -4.50 -3.55 9.29
C THR A 12 -3.08 -3.80 8.76
N LEU A 13 -2.94 -4.19 7.49
CA LEU A 13 -1.62 -4.37 6.89
C LEU A 13 -0.81 -3.07 6.85
N PHE A 14 -1.45 -1.95 6.50
CA PHE A 14 -0.80 -0.63 6.45
C PHE A 14 -0.34 -0.18 7.85
N GLU A 15 -1.20 -0.31 8.86
CA GLU A 15 -0.95 0.20 10.20
C GLU A 15 -0.01 -0.69 11.01
N THR A 16 -0.08 -2.02 10.83
CA THR A 16 0.64 -2.98 11.69
C THR A 16 1.73 -3.76 10.96
N GLY A 17 1.77 -3.70 9.63
CA GLY A 17 2.64 -4.53 8.80
C GLY A 17 2.24 -6.01 8.75
N LYS A 18 1.10 -6.39 9.33
CA LYS A 18 0.66 -7.79 9.44
C LYS A 18 -0.61 -8.03 8.64
N THR A 19 -0.72 -9.20 8.03
CA THR A 19 -1.95 -9.69 7.41
C THR A 19 -2.08 -11.18 7.60
N ARG A 20 -3.31 -11.65 7.81
CA ARG A 20 -3.65 -13.08 7.83
C ARG A 20 -4.01 -13.58 6.42
N ARG A 21 -4.40 -12.67 5.52
CA ARG A 21 -5.00 -13.01 4.22
C ARG A 21 -4.00 -13.10 3.07
N TRP A 22 -2.98 -12.25 3.07
CA TRP A 22 -2.07 -12.09 1.93
C TRP A 22 -0.60 -12.29 2.29
N ALA A 23 -0.29 -13.33 3.08
CA ALA A 23 1.07 -13.59 3.55
C ALA A 23 2.11 -13.61 2.42
N SER A 24 1.78 -14.22 1.27
CA SER A 24 2.66 -14.30 0.09
C SER A 24 2.91 -12.95 -0.59
N LEU A 25 2.00 -11.98 -0.43
CA LEU A 25 2.08 -10.67 -1.08
C LEU A 25 2.47 -9.53 -0.14
N VAL A 26 2.64 -9.80 1.17
CA VAL A 26 2.93 -8.77 2.19
C VAL A 26 4.00 -7.78 1.73
N LYS A 27 5.15 -8.28 1.28
CA LYS A 27 6.27 -7.41 0.87
C LYS A 27 5.87 -6.44 -0.24
N VAL A 28 5.16 -6.92 -1.26
CA VAL A 28 4.75 -6.10 -2.41
C VAL A 28 3.63 -5.15 -2.01
N ALA A 29 2.64 -5.64 -1.26
CA ALA A 29 1.51 -4.84 -0.80
C ALA A 29 1.95 -3.69 0.11
N THR A 30 2.81 -3.95 1.11
CA THR A 30 3.35 -2.91 1.99
C THR A 30 4.13 -1.85 1.20
N ARG A 31 4.96 -2.27 0.23
CA ARG A 31 5.69 -1.33 -0.64
C ARG A 31 4.74 -0.43 -1.45
N LYS A 32 3.70 -1.00 -2.06
CA LYS A 32 2.71 -0.24 -2.85
C LYS A 32 1.91 0.72 -1.97
N LEU A 33 1.53 0.29 -0.77
CA LEU A 33 0.85 1.16 0.20
C LEU A 33 1.74 2.32 0.65
N ALA A 34 3.03 2.08 0.92
CA ALA A 34 3.98 3.13 1.24
C ALA A 34 4.15 4.13 0.08
N GLN A 35 4.16 3.66 -1.18
CA GLN A 35 4.19 4.55 -2.34
C GLN A 35 2.93 5.41 -2.45
N LEU A 36 1.74 4.83 -2.27
CA LEU A 36 0.48 5.58 -2.25
C LEU A 36 0.44 6.62 -1.12
N ASP A 37 1.02 6.29 0.03
CA ASP A 37 1.07 7.21 1.15
C ASP A 37 2.08 8.35 0.93
N ALA A 38 3.24 8.07 0.35
CA ALA A 38 4.25 9.07 0.00
C ALA A 38 3.87 9.95 -1.20
N ALA A 39 2.97 9.49 -2.07
CA ALA A 39 2.60 10.21 -3.29
C ALA A 39 1.97 11.57 -2.98
N VAL A 40 2.59 12.62 -3.53
CA VAL A 40 2.08 14.01 -3.52
C VAL A 40 1.36 14.33 -4.83
N THR A 41 1.73 13.66 -5.93
CA THR A 41 1.12 13.78 -7.25
C THR A 41 0.85 12.40 -7.85
N LEU A 42 -0.03 12.33 -8.85
CA LEU A 42 -0.26 11.07 -9.58
C LEU A 42 0.97 10.63 -10.38
N ASP A 43 1.76 11.57 -10.89
CA ASP A 43 2.98 11.27 -11.63
C ASP A 43 4.03 10.55 -10.78
N PHE A 44 4.05 10.77 -9.47
CA PHE A 44 4.89 10.01 -8.54
C PHE A 44 4.65 8.50 -8.67
N LEU A 45 3.41 8.09 -8.91
CA LEU A 45 3.04 6.68 -9.03
C LEU A 45 3.48 6.05 -10.37
N LYS A 46 3.95 6.84 -11.35
CA LYS A 46 4.49 6.31 -12.61
C LYS A 46 5.88 5.68 -12.46
N SER A 47 6.57 5.92 -11.35
CA SER A 47 7.89 5.35 -11.05
C SER A 47 7.82 4.44 -9.82
N PRO A 48 8.34 3.21 -9.87
CA PRO A 48 8.92 2.53 -11.04
C PRO A 48 7.83 2.14 -12.08
N PRO A 49 8.20 1.97 -13.35
CA PRO A 49 7.26 1.56 -14.40
C PRO A 49 6.57 0.23 -14.06
N GLY A 50 5.32 0.07 -14.48
CA GLY A 50 4.50 -1.10 -14.17
C GLY A 50 3.71 -1.00 -12.85
N ASN A 51 3.40 0.22 -12.43
CA ASN A 51 2.34 0.47 -11.46
C ASN A 51 0.96 0.36 -12.11
#